data_AF-A0A560CZW6-F1
#
_entry.id   AF-A0A560CZW6-F1
#
_cell.length_a   1.000
_cell.length_b   1.000
_cell.length_c   1.000
_cell.angle_alpha   90.00
_cell.angle_beta   90.00
_cell.angle_gamma   90.00
#
_symmetry.space_group_name_H-M   'P 1'
#
loop_
_entity.id
_entity.type
_entity.pdbx_description
1 polymer ?
#
loop_
_entity_poly.entity_id
_entity_poly.type
_entity_poly.pdbx_seq_one_letter_code
_entity_poly.pdbx_strand_id
1 'polypeptide(L)'
;MKPREVRLREFLSNSNIATPKSPPWVHSAPSSKLIKIIQDEKLVAMKCDVFKGEKLCYLFVGRAAYKGRDALNPEAWQLPSVFVMRFATPPPIKRIYPFDTGAFDRNRMPSYLTAFDMQNFELGSDDALIGRLISLYFDTPRRYVDRKSVDEDKIKEEHVLDMSHAEILALGKLYREGSTKNYDDRAAAIEVQVGEDIPLRKQDLLGVVIPEEYMRTDGVRESLLKLTKYIETYRLLPLSLSQHYSSIYDAVERIYKKAGVNI
;
A
#
# COMPACT_ATOMS: atom_id res chain seq x y z
N MET A 1 -9.20 -4.40 39.68
CA MET A 1 -8.34 -4.51 38.49
C MET A 1 -8.19 -3.13 37.88
N LYS A 2 -6.99 -2.69 37.48
CA LYS A 2 -6.83 -1.38 36.82
C LYS A 2 -7.21 -1.50 35.34
N PRO A 3 -7.83 -0.47 34.73
CA PRO A 3 -8.07 -0.47 33.29
C PRO A 3 -6.73 -0.55 32.54
N ARG A 4 -6.71 -1.28 31.42
CA ARG A 4 -5.54 -1.45 30.55
C ARG A 4 -5.95 -1.22 29.09
N GLU A 5 -5.14 -0.46 28.36
CA GLU A 5 -5.29 -0.30 26.92
C GLU A 5 -4.94 -1.59 26.18
N VAL A 6 -5.69 -1.88 25.12
CA VAL A 6 -5.45 -3.01 24.21
C VAL A 6 -4.81 -2.48 22.93
N ARG A 7 -3.59 -2.95 22.63
CA ARG A 7 -2.85 -2.56 21.43
C ARG A 7 -3.37 -3.31 20.21
N LEU A 8 -3.34 -2.66 19.04
CA LEU A 8 -3.84 -3.23 17.78
C LEU A 8 -3.21 -4.59 17.46
N ARG A 9 -1.88 -4.70 17.55
CA ARG A 9 -1.16 -5.96 17.31
C ARG A 9 -1.63 -7.07 18.25
N GLU A 10 -1.72 -6.78 19.54
CA GLU A 10 -2.16 -7.73 20.55
C GLU A 10 -3.58 -8.22 20.26
N PHE A 11 -4.49 -7.29 19.98
CA PHE A 11 -5.86 -7.60 19.61
C PHE A 11 -5.92 -8.52 18.39
N LEU A 12 -5.24 -8.17 17.30
CA LEU A 12 -5.27 -8.99 16.07
C LEU A 12 -4.62 -10.36 16.28
N SER A 13 -3.53 -10.46 17.04
CA SER A 13 -2.84 -11.73 17.32
C SER A 13 -3.69 -12.68 18.16
N ASN A 14 -4.43 -12.16 19.13
CA ASN A 14 -5.23 -12.95 20.07
C ASN A 14 -6.67 -13.21 19.62
N SER A 15 -7.14 -12.51 18.57
CA SER A 15 -8.48 -12.68 18.04
C SER A 15 -8.58 -13.85 17.06
N ASN A 16 -9.73 -14.54 17.06
CA ASN A 16 -10.06 -15.58 16.09
C ASN A 16 -10.62 -15.00 14.77
N ILE A 17 -9.89 -14.03 14.20
CA ILE A 17 -10.28 -13.37 12.94
C ILE A 17 -9.72 -14.17 11.77
N ALA A 18 -10.53 -14.30 10.72
CA ALA A 18 -10.12 -14.97 9.48
C ALA A 18 -8.82 -14.36 8.93
N THR A 19 -7.99 -15.20 8.32
CA THR A 19 -6.74 -14.77 7.70
C THR A 19 -6.82 -15.06 6.18
N PRO A 20 -7.62 -14.29 5.43
CA PRO A 20 -7.74 -14.49 4.00
C PRO A 20 -6.40 -14.23 3.30
N LYS A 21 -6.29 -14.71 2.06
CA LYS A 21 -5.14 -14.41 1.23
C LYS A 21 -5.05 -12.89 1.01
N SER A 22 -3.98 -12.27 1.51
CA SER A 22 -3.73 -10.84 1.32
C SER A 22 -3.72 -10.47 -0.17
N PRO A 23 -4.16 -9.26 -0.57
CA PRO A 23 -3.86 -8.70 -1.89
C PRO A 23 -2.35 -8.71 -2.21
N PRO A 24 -1.96 -8.63 -3.49
CA PRO A 24 -0.56 -8.41 -3.88
C PRO A 24 -0.01 -7.12 -3.26
N TRP A 25 1.31 -7.03 -3.16
CA TRP A 25 1.99 -5.83 -2.69
C TRP A 25 2.36 -4.95 -3.87
N VAL A 26 2.29 -3.64 -3.68
CA VAL A 26 2.42 -2.67 -4.77
C VAL A 26 3.48 -1.64 -4.40
N HIS A 27 4.52 -1.54 -5.22
CA HIS A 27 5.50 -0.47 -5.11
C HIS A 27 5.24 0.58 -6.19
N SER A 28 5.23 1.86 -5.81
CA SER A 28 5.08 2.95 -6.76
C SER A 28 6.22 3.94 -6.62
N ALA A 29 6.79 4.36 -7.75
CA ALA A 29 7.89 5.32 -7.80
C ALA A 29 7.71 6.28 -8.98
N PRO A 30 8.30 7.50 -8.96
CA PRO A 30 8.31 8.35 -10.15
C PRO A 30 8.98 7.61 -11.32
N SER A 31 8.42 7.71 -12.53
CA SER A 31 8.92 7.00 -13.71
C SER A 31 10.32 7.46 -14.14
N SER A 32 10.79 8.63 -13.68
CA SER A 32 12.21 9.00 -13.74
C SER A 32 13.17 7.97 -13.15
N LYS A 33 12.69 7.05 -12.29
CA LYS A 33 13.47 5.93 -11.73
C LYS A 33 13.33 4.62 -12.49
N LEU A 34 12.39 4.52 -13.44
CA LEU A 34 12.03 3.27 -14.12
C LEU A 34 13.25 2.61 -14.80
N ILE A 35 13.99 3.37 -15.62
CA ILE A 35 15.14 2.84 -16.35
C ILE A 35 16.18 2.27 -15.38
N LYS A 36 16.45 2.99 -14.29
CA LYS A 36 17.38 2.52 -13.26
C LYS A 36 16.89 1.24 -12.56
N ILE A 37 15.60 1.16 -12.23
CA ILE A 37 15.00 -0.03 -11.62
C ILE A 37 15.11 -1.24 -12.57
N ILE A 38 14.90 -1.04 -13.87
CA ILE A 38 15.05 -2.08 -14.89
C ILE A 38 16.51 -2.52 -15.00
N GLN A 39 17.47 -1.58 -15.05
CA GLN A 39 18.89 -1.88 -15.14
C GLN A 39 19.44 -2.59 -13.90
N ASP A 40 19.02 -2.15 -12.71
CA ASP A 40 19.44 -2.72 -11.44
C ASP A 40 18.69 -4.05 -11.14
N GLU A 41 17.63 -4.36 -11.89
CA GLU A 41 16.71 -5.49 -11.70
C GLU A 41 16.21 -5.65 -10.26
N LYS A 42 16.02 -4.52 -9.55
CA LYS A 42 15.60 -4.50 -8.15
C LYS A 42 14.93 -3.19 -7.76
N LEU A 43 14.08 -3.26 -6.74
CA LEU A 43 13.62 -2.10 -6.00
C LEU A 43 14.66 -1.81 -4.91
N VAL A 44 15.31 -0.65 -5.01
CA VAL A 44 16.40 -0.28 -4.09
C VAL A 44 15.82 0.30 -2.81
N ALA A 45 16.30 -0.19 -1.66
CA ALA A 45 15.98 0.38 -0.36
C ALA A 45 16.63 1.78 -0.22
N MET A 46 15.80 2.78 0.04
CA MET A 46 16.21 4.18 0.06
C MET A 46 16.27 4.70 1.49
N LYS A 47 17.13 5.69 1.75
CA LYS A 47 17.15 6.39 3.05
C LYS A 47 15.75 6.92 3.36
N CYS A 48 15.29 6.69 4.59
CA CYS A 48 13.97 7.10 5.04
C CYS A 48 14.02 8.41 5.84
N ASP A 49 13.09 9.32 5.53
CA ASP A 49 12.91 10.58 6.28
C ASP A 49 12.14 10.39 7.60
N VAL A 50 11.23 9.40 7.65
CA VAL A 50 10.40 9.05 8.82
C VAL A 50 11.22 8.25 9.84
N PHE A 51 11.80 7.12 9.41
CA PHE A 51 12.65 6.24 10.19
C PHE A 51 14.12 6.60 9.95
N LYS A 52 14.58 7.67 10.61
CA LYS A 52 15.91 8.25 10.42
C LYS A 52 17.02 7.21 10.62
N GLY A 53 17.97 7.19 9.69
CA GLY A 53 19.10 6.26 9.70
C GLY A 53 18.82 4.91 9.04
N GLU A 54 17.57 4.63 8.67
CA GLU A 54 17.19 3.39 8.01
C GLU A 54 17.17 3.54 6.48
N LYS A 55 17.39 2.41 5.79
CA LYS A 55 17.08 2.25 4.37
C LYS A 55 15.88 1.31 4.26
N LEU A 56 14.85 1.74 3.56
CA LEU A 56 13.59 1.02 3.47
C LEU A 56 13.09 0.97 2.02
N CYS A 57 12.52 -0.16 1.64
CA CYS A 57 11.64 -0.29 0.49
C CYS A 57 10.19 -0.33 0.99
N TYR A 58 9.37 0.56 0.44
CA TYR A 58 7.95 0.69 0.78
C TYR A 58 7.07 -0.03 -0.22
N LEU A 59 6.15 -0.82 0.29
CA LEU A 59 5.15 -1.55 -0.46
C LEU A 59 3.79 -1.29 0.16
N PHE A 60 2.75 -1.22 -0.65
CA PHE A 60 1.38 -1.04 -0.18
C PHE A 60 0.52 -2.23 -0.57
N VAL A 61 -0.31 -2.70 0.35
CA VAL A 61 -1.15 -3.87 0.10
C VAL A 61 -2.29 -3.48 -0.85
N GLY A 62 -2.36 -4.15 -1.99
CA GLY A 62 -3.48 -4.15 -2.94
C GLY A 62 -3.68 -2.87 -3.76
N ARG A 63 -3.06 -1.76 -3.39
CA ARG A 63 -3.38 -0.42 -3.91
C ARG A 63 -2.14 0.28 -4.44
N ALA A 64 -2.25 0.94 -5.59
CA ALA A 64 -1.18 1.74 -6.20
C ALA A 64 -0.99 3.08 -5.48
N ALA A 65 -0.64 3.01 -4.21
CA ALA A 65 -0.47 4.18 -3.38
C ALA A 65 0.81 4.95 -3.78
N TYR A 66 0.63 6.06 -4.51
CA TYR A 66 1.67 7.03 -4.85
C TYR A 66 1.23 8.47 -4.57
N LYS A 67 2.08 9.28 -3.90
CA LYS A 67 1.95 10.75 -3.86
C LYS A 67 3.15 11.41 -4.51
N GLY A 68 2.93 11.98 -5.69
CA GLY A 68 3.82 12.99 -6.23
C GLY A 68 3.50 14.37 -5.63
N ARG A 69 4.43 15.31 -5.75
CA ARG A 69 4.03 16.73 -5.69
C ARG A 69 3.10 16.95 -6.87
N ASP A 70 1.88 17.43 -6.61
CA ASP A 70 0.93 17.66 -7.69
C ASP A 70 1.54 18.67 -8.68
N ALA A 71 1.39 18.36 -9.96
CA ALA A 71 1.97 19.11 -11.05
C ALA A 71 0.90 19.26 -12.12
N LEU A 72 0.72 20.49 -12.60
CA LEU A 72 -0.09 20.78 -13.77
C LEU A 72 0.70 20.38 -15.00
N ASN A 73 0.11 19.55 -15.87
CA ASN A 73 0.76 19.02 -17.07
C ASN A 73 2.10 18.34 -16.76
N PRO A 74 2.09 17.25 -15.97
CA PRO A 74 3.31 16.53 -15.65
C PRO A 74 3.93 15.92 -16.91
N GLU A 75 5.25 15.86 -16.95
CA GLU A 75 5.98 15.10 -17.95
C GLU A 75 5.93 13.60 -17.61
N ALA A 76 6.15 12.74 -18.61
CA ALA A 76 6.08 11.28 -18.42
C ALA A 76 6.98 10.76 -17.28
N TRP A 77 8.14 11.38 -17.05
CA TRP A 77 9.05 11.01 -15.95
C TRP A 77 8.61 11.46 -14.55
N GLN A 78 7.63 12.37 -14.46
CA GLN A 78 7.03 12.84 -13.20
C GLN A 78 5.82 11.98 -12.79
N LEU A 79 5.20 11.31 -13.75
CA LEU A 79 4.14 10.32 -13.53
C LEU A 79 4.70 9.06 -12.85
N PRO A 80 3.87 8.25 -12.17
CA PRO A 80 4.35 7.06 -11.46
C PRO A 80 4.47 5.79 -12.33
N SER A 81 5.51 5.00 -12.07
CA SER A 81 5.56 3.59 -12.44
C SER A 81 5.17 2.73 -11.24
N VAL A 82 4.41 1.67 -11.48
CA VAL A 82 3.88 0.78 -10.44
C VAL A 82 4.32 -0.64 -10.70
N PHE A 83 4.86 -1.30 -9.68
CA PHE A 83 5.30 -2.68 -9.70
C PHE A 83 4.39 -3.51 -8.81
N VAL A 84 3.70 -4.49 -9.39
CA VAL A 84 2.76 -5.36 -8.70
C VAL A 84 3.45 -6.67 -8.34
N MET A 85 3.67 -6.89 -7.05
CA MET A 85 4.47 -7.97 -6.50
C MET A 85 3.60 -9.01 -5.79
N ARG A 86 3.90 -10.29 -6.01
CA ARG A 86 3.31 -11.42 -5.30
C ARG A 86 4.42 -12.42 -5.00
N PHE A 87 4.81 -12.50 -3.74
CA PHE A 87 5.88 -13.38 -3.32
C PHE A 87 5.33 -14.76 -2.93
N ALA A 88 6.00 -15.82 -3.38
CA ALA A 88 5.82 -17.15 -2.78
C ALA A 88 6.49 -17.21 -1.40
N THR A 89 7.65 -16.56 -1.27
CA THR A 89 8.35 -16.34 0.01
C THR A 89 8.61 -14.84 0.11
N PRO A 90 7.89 -14.12 0.98
CA PRO A 90 8.07 -12.68 1.13
C PRO A 90 9.51 -12.34 1.57
N PRO A 91 10.05 -11.18 1.15
CA PRO A 91 11.28 -10.66 1.74
C PRO A 91 11.10 -10.43 3.25
N PRO A 92 12.17 -10.43 4.05
CA PRO A 92 12.11 -10.17 5.49
C PRO A 92 11.42 -8.83 5.77
N ILE A 93 10.20 -8.90 6.28
CA ILE A 93 9.41 -7.74 6.63
C ILE A 93 10.02 -7.11 7.87
N LYS A 94 10.31 -5.82 7.80
CA LYS A 94 10.78 -5.07 8.95
C LYS A 94 9.60 -4.65 9.83
N ARG A 95 8.59 -4.02 9.21
CA ARG A 95 7.39 -3.52 9.88
C ARG A 95 6.20 -3.49 8.94
N ILE A 96 5.01 -3.55 9.53
CA ILE A 96 3.74 -3.36 8.87
C ILE A 96 2.97 -2.30 9.65
N TYR A 97 2.44 -1.30 8.93
CA TYR A 97 1.57 -0.28 9.47
C TYR A 97 0.22 -0.31 8.75
N PRO A 98 -0.89 -0.03 9.45
CA PRO A 98 -2.23 -0.06 8.85
C PRO A 98 -2.53 1.18 8.00
N PHE A 99 -1.55 2.06 7.78
CA PHE A 99 -1.67 3.32 7.06
C PHE A 99 -0.31 3.76 6.50
N ASP A 100 -0.31 4.80 5.65
CA ASP A 100 0.88 5.48 5.14
C ASP A 100 1.60 6.23 6.29
N THR A 101 2.75 5.70 6.72
CA THR A 101 3.53 6.28 7.84
C THR A 101 4.10 7.65 7.49
N GLY A 102 4.39 7.90 6.22
CA GLY A 102 4.84 9.21 5.75
C GLY A 102 3.74 10.27 5.80
N ALA A 103 2.48 9.89 5.64
CA ALA A 103 1.34 10.78 5.87
C ALA A 103 1.13 11.04 7.37
N PHE A 104 1.33 10.05 8.23
CA PHE A 104 1.25 10.20 9.69
C PHE A 104 2.32 11.19 10.21
N ASP A 105 3.60 10.94 9.92
CA ASP A 105 4.74 11.76 10.36
C ASP A 105 4.64 13.22 9.91
N ARG A 106 4.07 13.47 8.72
CA ARG A 106 3.92 14.82 8.15
C ARG A 106 2.64 15.54 8.60
N ASN A 107 1.96 15.06 9.66
CA ASN A 107 0.70 15.60 10.17
C ASN A 107 -0.40 15.71 9.09
N ARG A 108 -0.45 14.73 8.19
CA ARG A 108 -1.49 14.61 7.16
C ARG A 108 -2.50 13.53 7.52
N MET A 109 -2.72 13.31 8.81
CA MET A 109 -3.72 12.38 9.32
C MET A 109 -4.71 13.12 10.23
N PRO A 110 -5.92 12.59 10.42
CA PRO A 110 -6.88 13.15 11.38
C PRO A 110 -6.33 13.23 12.80
N SER A 111 -6.72 14.27 13.53
CA SER A 111 -6.28 14.49 14.92
C SER A 111 -6.70 13.39 15.89
N TYR A 112 -7.82 12.71 15.62
CA TYR A 112 -8.25 11.56 16.44
C TYR A 112 -7.31 10.36 16.31
N LEU A 113 -6.55 10.26 15.21
CA LEU A 113 -5.59 9.20 14.98
C LEU A 113 -4.21 9.62 15.51
N THR A 114 -3.81 10.87 15.26
CA THR A 114 -2.53 11.42 15.74
C THR A 114 -2.52 11.79 17.23
N ALA A 115 -3.64 11.58 17.92
CA ALA A 115 -3.69 11.60 19.38
C ALA A 115 -2.92 10.43 20.02
N PHE A 116 -2.59 9.40 19.24
CA PHE A 116 -1.82 8.23 19.66
C PHE A 116 -0.44 8.24 19.00
N ASP A 117 0.52 7.54 19.61
CA ASP A 117 1.85 7.36 19.01
C ASP A 117 1.78 6.41 17.82
N MET A 118 2.50 6.74 16.73
CA MET A 118 2.52 5.93 15.52
C MET A 118 2.89 4.47 15.79
N GLN A 119 3.85 4.24 16.70
CA GLN A 119 4.37 2.93 17.06
C GLN A 119 3.30 2.01 17.68
N ASN A 120 2.23 2.58 18.25
CA ASN A 120 1.14 1.78 18.82
C ASN A 120 0.34 1.03 17.74
N PHE A 121 0.41 1.50 16.49
CA PHE A 121 -0.22 0.86 15.34
C PHE A 121 0.68 -0.16 14.62
N GLU A 122 1.93 -0.33 15.04
CA GLU A 122 2.86 -1.26 14.39
C GLU A 122 2.41 -2.72 14.61
N LEU A 123 2.21 -3.46 13.52
CA LEU A 123 1.83 -4.88 13.58
C LEU A 123 3.04 -5.81 13.71
N GLY A 124 4.25 -5.28 13.56
CA GLY A 124 5.50 -6.05 13.52
C GLY A 124 5.76 -6.61 12.11
N SER A 125 6.29 -7.83 12.05
CA SER A 125 6.76 -8.46 10.81
C SER A 125 5.90 -9.65 10.34
N ASP A 126 4.80 -9.96 11.04
CA ASP A 126 3.90 -11.07 10.72
C ASP A 126 2.91 -10.66 9.63
N ASP A 127 3.06 -11.22 8.43
CA ASP A 127 2.22 -10.91 7.28
C ASP A 127 0.79 -11.43 7.42
N ALA A 128 0.54 -12.43 8.29
CA ALA A 128 -0.81 -12.90 8.60
C ALA A 128 -1.68 -11.79 9.21
N LEU A 129 -1.07 -10.82 9.90
CA LEU A 129 -1.81 -9.70 10.50
C LEU A 129 -2.40 -8.76 9.45
N ILE A 130 -1.85 -8.71 8.24
CA ILE A 130 -2.44 -7.97 7.11
C ILE A 130 -3.80 -8.56 6.77
N GLY A 131 -3.87 -9.89 6.64
CA GLY A 131 -5.12 -10.61 6.36
C GLY A 131 -6.17 -10.39 7.45
N ARG A 132 -5.77 -10.51 8.72
CA ARG A 132 -6.67 -10.28 9.86
C ARG A 132 -7.18 -8.85 9.93
N LEU A 133 -6.32 -7.87 9.65
CA LEU A 133 -6.71 -6.47 9.60
C LEU A 133 -7.74 -6.20 8.49
N ILE A 134 -7.53 -6.79 7.31
CA ILE A 134 -8.48 -6.72 6.19
C ILE A 134 -9.81 -7.36 6.59
N SER A 135 -9.80 -8.54 7.19
CA SER A 135 -11.04 -9.20 7.63
C SER A 135 -11.79 -8.41 8.69
N LEU A 136 -11.09 -7.85 9.69
CA LEU A 136 -11.70 -7.05 10.75
C LEU A 136 -12.49 -5.85 10.20
N TYR A 137 -11.86 -5.08 9.31
CA TYR A 137 -12.45 -3.80 8.89
C TYR A 137 -13.15 -3.85 7.54
N PHE A 138 -12.91 -4.86 6.71
CA PHE A 138 -13.43 -4.89 5.34
C PHE A 138 -14.10 -6.20 4.97
N ASP A 139 -13.98 -7.26 5.77
CA ASP A 139 -14.44 -8.63 5.50
C ASP A 139 -13.67 -9.31 4.35
N THR A 140 -13.61 -8.67 3.18
CA THR A 140 -12.95 -9.22 1.98
C THR A 140 -11.85 -8.31 1.40
N PRO A 141 -10.87 -8.90 0.69
CA PRO A 141 -9.88 -8.15 -0.08
C PRO A 141 -10.49 -7.12 -1.06
N ARG A 142 -11.58 -7.44 -1.79
CA ARG A 142 -12.27 -6.48 -2.67
C ARG A 142 -12.66 -5.22 -1.92
N ARG A 143 -13.32 -5.41 -0.78
CA ARG A 143 -13.87 -4.34 0.04
C ARG A 143 -12.77 -3.45 0.60
N TYR A 144 -11.62 -4.02 0.94
CA TYR A 144 -10.44 -3.24 1.32
C TYR A 144 -9.92 -2.38 0.16
N VAL A 145 -9.74 -2.96 -1.03
CA VAL A 145 -9.28 -2.21 -2.23
C VAL A 145 -10.26 -1.09 -2.59
N ASP A 146 -11.56 -1.37 -2.52
CA ASP A 146 -12.64 -0.42 -2.79
C ASP A 146 -12.89 0.60 -1.67
N ARG A 147 -12.20 0.51 -0.52
CA ARG A 147 -12.46 1.31 0.69
C ARG A 147 -13.92 1.24 1.17
N LYS A 148 -14.49 0.03 1.18
CA LYS A 148 -15.83 -0.28 1.70
C LYS A 148 -15.72 -1.01 3.03
N SER A 149 -15.46 -0.28 4.11
CA SER A 149 -15.33 -0.91 5.44
C SER A 149 -16.66 -1.51 5.92
N VAL A 150 -16.55 -2.41 6.91
CA VAL A 150 -17.68 -2.91 7.70
C VAL A 150 -18.20 -1.75 8.57
N ASP A 151 -19.48 -1.85 8.94
CA ASP A 151 -20.14 -0.91 9.83
C ASP A 151 -19.46 -0.87 11.21
N GLU A 152 -19.39 0.32 11.81
CA GLU A 152 -18.69 0.53 13.09
C GLU A 152 -19.35 -0.22 14.24
N ASP A 153 -20.67 -0.13 14.35
CA ASP A 153 -21.42 -0.69 15.46
C ASP A 153 -21.37 -2.21 15.39
N LYS A 154 -21.45 -2.76 14.17
CA LYS A 154 -21.21 -4.18 13.93
C LYS A 154 -19.83 -4.65 14.44
N ILE A 155 -18.74 -3.96 14.10
CA ILE A 155 -17.39 -4.33 14.58
C ILE A 155 -17.32 -4.25 16.11
N LYS A 156 -17.88 -3.19 16.71
CA LYS A 156 -17.89 -3.01 18.17
C LYS A 156 -18.64 -4.12 18.88
N GLU A 157 -19.79 -4.52 18.37
CA GLU A 157 -20.62 -5.59 18.94
C GLU A 157 -19.96 -6.96 18.78
N GLU A 158 -19.51 -7.32 17.58
CA GLU A 158 -18.93 -8.64 17.29
C GLU A 158 -17.59 -8.87 18.01
N HIS A 159 -16.82 -7.81 18.23
CA HIS A 159 -15.51 -7.89 18.86
C HIS A 159 -15.43 -7.29 20.26
N VAL A 160 -16.58 -6.85 20.81
CA VAL A 160 -16.69 -6.27 22.17
C VAL A 160 -15.69 -5.12 22.38
N LEU A 161 -15.63 -4.20 21.42
CA LEU A 161 -14.72 -3.06 21.48
C LEU A 161 -15.31 -1.95 22.35
N ASP A 162 -14.51 -1.48 23.30
CA ASP A 162 -14.81 -0.37 24.21
C ASP A 162 -13.69 0.69 24.21
N MET A 163 -13.70 1.60 25.18
CA MET A 163 -12.68 2.65 25.27
C MET A 163 -11.27 2.16 25.62
N SER A 164 -11.11 0.91 26.07
CA SER A 164 -9.77 0.30 26.15
C SER A 164 -9.17 -0.01 24.78
N HIS A 165 -10.00 0.02 23.73
CA HIS A 165 -9.65 -0.24 22.33
C HIS A 165 -9.60 1.05 21.49
N ALA A 166 -9.37 2.20 22.11
CA ALA A 166 -9.48 3.51 21.45
C ALA A 166 -8.65 3.63 20.15
N GLU A 167 -7.45 3.03 20.10
CA GLU A 167 -6.60 3.00 18.91
C GLU A 167 -7.23 2.20 17.75
N ILE A 168 -7.83 1.04 18.07
CA ILE A 168 -8.53 0.18 17.11
C ILE A 168 -9.78 0.89 16.57
N LEU A 169 -10.49 1.62 17.44
CA LEU A 169 -11.63 2.44 17.04
C LEU A 169 -11.21 3.62 16.14
N ALA A 170 -10.10 4.29 16.48
CA ALA A 170 -9.54 5.38 15.69
C ALA A 170 -9.13 4.91 14.29
N LEU A 171 -8.48 3.75 14.18
CA LEU A 171 -8.15 3.15 12.90
C LEU A 171 -9.40 2.78 12.08
N GLY A 172 -10.41 2.19 12.72
CA GLY A 172 -11.68 1.88 12.06
C GLY A 172 -12.35 3.12 11.50
N LYS A 173 -12.26 4.25 12.22
CA LYS A 173 -12.76 5.54 11.74
C LYS A 173 -11.99 6.05 10.53
N LEU A 174 -10.65 5.93 10.51
CA LEU A 174 -9.84 6.28 9.34
C LEU A 174 -10.24 5.49 8.09
N TYR A 175 -10.56 4.20 8.26
CA TYR A 175 -10.97 3.32 7.15
C TYR A 175 -12.37 3.60 6.62
N ARG A 176 -13.30 4.03 7.47
CA ARG A 176 -14.63 4.51 7.06
C ARG A 176 -14.59 5.87 6.39
N GLU A 177 -13.77 6.77 6.91
CA GLU A 177 -13.71 8.12 6.39
C GLU A 177 -13.11 8.13 4.98
N GLY A 178 -13.89 8.68 4.04
CA GLY A 178 -13.43 8.97 2.70
C GLY A 178 -12.27 9.95 2.68
N SER A 179 -11.72 10.18 1.50
CA SER A 179 -10.66 11.18 1.32
C SER A 179 -11.18 12.55 1.70
N THR A 180 -10.38 13.32 2.44
CA THR A 180 -10.69 14.72 2.76
C THR A 180 -9.75 15.64 1.99
N LYS A 181 -9.91 16.96 2.13
CA LYS A 181 -8.95 17.94 1.58
C LYS A 181 -7.54 17.77 2.17
N ASN A 182 -7.43 17.23 3.39
CA ASN A 182 -6.19 17.19 4.14
C ASN A 182 -5.43 15.86 3.99
N TYR A 183 -6.12 14.79 3.62
CA TYR A 183 -5.53 13.48 3.40
C TYR A 183 -6.32 12.71 2.34
N ASP A 184 -5.57 12.11 1.41
CA ASP A 184 -6.15 11.37 0.29
C ASP A 184 -6.40 9.91 0.65
N ASP A 185 -6.89 9.14 -0.32
CA ASP A 185 -7.31 7.77 -0.15
C ASP A 185 -6.17 6.83 0.28
N ARG A 186 -4.91 7.23 0.05
CA ARG A 186 -3.71 6.46 0.39
C ARG A 186 -3.43 6.44 1.88
N ALA A 187 -3.91 7.43 2.63
CA ALA A 187 -3.75 7.47 4.08
C ALA A 187 -4.18 6.16 4.75
N ALA A 188 -5.22 5.50 4.20
CA ALA A 188 -5.74 4.24 4.70
C ALA A 188 -5.15 2.98 4.02
N ALA A 189 -4.04 3.08 3.30
CA ALA A 189 -3.40 1.92 2.68
C ALA A 189 -2.45 1.24 3.66
N ILE A 190 -2.56 -0.09 3.80
CA ILE A 190 -1.66 -0.89 4.63
C ILE A 190 -0.26 -0.84 4.00
N GLU A 191 0.71 -0.39 4.78
CA GLU A 191 2.10 -0.20 4.39
C GLU A 191 2.95 -1.36 4.92
N VAL A 192 3.78 -1.92 4.05
CA VAL A 192 4.77 -2.95 4.36
C VAL A 192 6.17 -2.37 4.11
N GLN A 193 7.02 -2.43 5.12
CA GLN A 193 8.38 -1.92 5.08
C GLN A 193 9.38 -3.08 5.05
N VAL A 194 10.28 -3.06 4.07
CA VAL A 194 11.36 -4.03 3.92
C VAL A 194 12.70 -3.31 4.09
N GLY A 195 13.61 -3.89 4.87
CA GLY A 195 14.91 -3.26 5.22
C GLY A 195 16.02 -3.45 4.19
N GLU A 196 15.73 -4.10 3.07
CA GLU A 196 16.69 -4.50 2.04
C GLU A 196 16.15 -4.25 0.63
N ASP A 197 17.05 -4.31 -0.35
CA ASP A 197 16.67 -4.27 -1.77
C ASP A 197 15.81 -5.49 -2.11
N ILE A 198 14.78 -5.29 -2.93
CA ILE A 198 13.89 -6.38 -3.38
C ILE A 198 14.23 -6.71 -4.85
N PRO A 199 14.81 -7.88 -5.14
CA PRO A 199 15.06 -8.30 -6.51
C PRO A 199 13.77 -8.43 -7.31
N LEU A 200 13.77 -7.92 -8.55
CA LEU A 200 12.69 -8.10 -9.50
C LEU A 200 12.86 -9.45 -10.20
N ARG A 201 12.19 -10.47 -9.67
CA ARG A 201 12.20 -11.81 -10.27
C ARG A 201 10.89 -12.08 -10.98
N LYS A 202 10.96 -12.80 -12.10
CA LYS A 202 9.79 -13.08 -12.95
C LYS A 202 8.65 -13.80 -12.23
N GLN A 203 8.97 -14.64 -11.25
CA GLN A 203 7.99 -15.33 -10.41
C GLN A 203 7.32 -14.42 -9.38
N ASP A 204 7.98 -13.33 -8.97
CA ASP A 204 7.52 -12.44 -7.90
C ASP A 204 6.87 -11.16 -8.44
N LEU A 205 7.24 -10.71 -9.64
CA LEU A 205 6.69 -9.53 -10.30
C LEU A 205 5.53 -9.92 -11.24
N LEU A 206 4.30 -9.79 -10.76
CA LEU A 206 3.09 -10.08 -11.53
C LEU A 206 2.95 -9.19 -12.76
N GLY A 207 3.26 -7.90 -12.62
CA GLY A 207 3.18 -6.95 -13.70
C GLY A 207 3.69 -5.57 -13.34
N VAL A 208 3.84 -4.73 -14.36
CA VAL A 208 4.24 -3.32 -14.22
C VAL A 208 3.24 -2.43 -14.94
N VAL A 209 2.89 -1.31 -14.33
CA VAL A 209 2.15 -0.20 -14.96
C VAL A 209 3.10 0.97 -15.19
N ILE A 210 3.19 1.48 -16.41
CA ILE A 210 4.06 2.63 -16.76
C ILE A 210 3.35 3.63 -17.69
N PRO A 211 3.80 4.89 -17.75
CA PRO A 211 3.36 5.82 -18.80
C PRO A 211 3.65 5.25 -20.19
N GLU A 212 2.72 5.41 -21.13
CA GLU A 212 2.82 4.83 -22.47
C GLU A 212 4.07 5.29 -23.24
N GLU A 213 4.59 6.48 -22.94
CA GLU A 213 5.79 7.05 -23.54
C GLU A 213 7.02 6.15 -23.36
N TYR A 214 7.12 5.45 -22.23
CA TYR A 214 8.24 4.54 -21.97
C TYR A 214 8.24 3.30 -22.86
N MET A 215 7.09 2.92 -23.43
CA MET A 215 7.02 1.83 -24.39
C MET A 215 7.67 2.18 -25.73
N ARG A 216 7.91 3.47 -26.00
CA ARG A 216 8.64 3.95 -27.18
C ARG A 216 10.15 4.06 -26.96
N THR A 217 10.63 3.82 -25.74
CA THR A 217 12.05 3.87 -25.41
C THR A 217 12.69 2.52 -25.69
N ASP A 218 13.76 2.51 -26.49
CA ASP A 218 14.45 1.28 -26.90
C ASP A 218 14.86 0.42 -25.71
N GLY A 219 14.56 -0.88 -25.81
CA GLY A 219 14.94 -1.89 -24.82
C GLY A 219 14.11 -1.92 -23.54
N VAL A 220 13.25 -0.93 -23.27
CA VAL A 220 12.40 -0.92 -22.05
C VAL A 220 11.41 -2.08 -22.07
N ARG A 221 10.71 -2.28 -23.18
CA ARG A 221 9.72 -3.35 -23.33
C ARG A 221 10.36 -4.72 -23.18
N GLU A 222 11.45 -4.97 -23.90
CA GLU A 222 12.16 -6.24 -23.91
C GLU A 222 12.70 -6.57 -22.52
N SER A 223 13.25 -5.58 -21.82
CA SER A 223 13.77 -5.75 -20.47
C SER A 223 12.65 -6.04 -19.47
N LEU A 224 11.53 -5.32 -19.54
CA LEU A 224 10.37 -5.60 -18.68
C LEU A 224 9.78 -7.00 -18.94
N LEU A 225 9.74 -7.48 -20.20
CA LEU A 225 9.24 -8.83 -20.51
C LEU A 225 10.17 -9.96 -20.01
N LYS A 226 11.44 -9.67 -19.73
CA LYS A 226 12.32 -10.58 -18.99
C LYS A 226 11.93 -10.65 -17.51
N LEU A 227 11.53 -9.53 -16.92
CA LEU A 227 11.20 -9.40 -15.51
C LEU A 227 9.75 -9.74 -15.16
N THR A 228 8.81 -9.65 -16.12
CA THR A 228 7.39 -9.91 -15.87
C THR A 228 6.66 -10.40 -17.11
N LYS A 229 5.46 -10.95 -16.92
CA LYS A 229 4.57 -11.36 -18.00
C LYS A 229 3.63 -10.25 -18.46
N TYR A 230 3.26 -9.33 -17.57
CA TYR A 230 2.23 -8.35 -17.85
C TYR A 230 2.78 -6.92 -17.75
N ILE A 231 2.63 -6.17 -18.83
CA ILE A 231 2.93 -4.74 -18.88
C ILE A 231 1.62 -4.05 -19.24
N GLU A 232 1.19 -3.14 -18.37
CA GLU A 232 0.07 -2.25 -18.61
C GLU A 232 0.59 -0.82 -18.77
N THR A 233 -0.15 -0.02 -19.52
CA THR A 233 0.17 1.39 -19.69
C THR A 233 -1.03 2.27 -19.41
N TYR A 234 -0.74 3.54 -19.20
CA TYR A 234 -1.73 4.60 -19.16
C TYR A 234 -1.20 5.80 -19.94
N ARG A 235 -2.12 6.59 -20.48
CA ARG A 235 -1.81 7.69 -21.38
C ARG A 235 -1.40 8.92 -20.58
N LEU A 236 -0.42 9.66 -21.08
CA LEU A 236 -0.18 11.01 -20.63
C LEU A 236 -1.25 11.94 -21.24
N LEU A 237 -2.00 12.60 -20.38
CA LEU A 237 -2.99 13.60 -20.76
C LEU A 237 -2.59 14.95 -20.15
N PRO A 238 -2.99 16.09 -20.77
CA PRO A 238 -2.74 17.44 -20.24
C PRO A 238 -3.65 17.72 -19.03
N LEU A 239 -3.43 16.96 -17.98
CA LEU A 239 -4.19 16.89 -16.75
C LEU A 239 -3.24 17.08 -15.56
N SER A 240 -3.77 17.30 -14.36
CA SER A 240 -2.91 17.23 -13.17
C SER A 240 -2.41 15.81 -12.94
N LEU A 241 -1.31 15.66 -12.21
CA LEU A 241 -0.76 14.35 -11.85
C LEU A 241 -1.81 13.49 -11.13
N SER A 242 -2.56 14.07 -10.19
CA SER A 242 -3.58 13.34 -9.44
C SER A 242 -4.71 12.77 -10.31
N GLN A 243 -5.00 13.39 -11.46
CA GLN A 243 -6.05 12.94 -12.38
C GLN A 243 -5.68 11.65 -13.13
N HIS A 244 -4.40 11.27 -13.15
CA HIS A 244 -3.95 10.02 -13.77
C HIS A 244 -4.16 8.79 -12.86
N TYR A 245 -4.43 9.00 -11.57
CA TYR A 245 -4.52 7.90 -10.60
C TYR A 245 -5.62 6.90 -10.94
N SER A 246 -6.81 7.35 -11.37
CA SER A 246 -7.88 6.41 -11.76
C SER A 246 -7.39 5.42 -12.83
N SER A 247 -6.71 5.91 -13.88
CA SER A 247 -6.19 5.06 -14.96
C SER A 247 -5.10 4.09 -14.48
N ILE A 248 -4.31 4.49 -13.49
CA ILE A 248 -3.29 3.63 -12.86
C ILE A 248 -3.97 2.53 -12.04
N TYR A 249 -5.00 2.85 -11.26
CA TYR A 249 -5.78 1.84 -10.51
C TYR A 249 -6.44 0.83 -11.46
N ASP A 250 -7.05 1.30 -12.55
CA ASP A 250 -7.64 0.43 -13.57
C ASP A 250 -6.58 -0.49 -14.21
N ALA A 251 -5.39 0.04 -14.49
CA ALA A 251 -4.27 -0.74 -15.03
C ALA A 251 -3.78 -1.82 -14.05
N VAL A 252 -3.65 -1.47 -12.77
CA VAL A 252 -3.30 -2.45 -11.73
C VAL A 252 -4.39 -3.52 -11.60
N GLU A 253 -5.67 -3.17 -11.68
CA GLU A 253 -6.76 -4.15 -11.68
C GLU A 253 -6.71 -5.09 -12.87
N ARG A 254 -6.32 -4.60 -14.06
CA ARG A 254 -6.09 -5.47 -15.22
C ARG A 254 -4.94 -6.45 -15.01
N ILE A 255 -3.86 -6.05 -14.33
CA ILE A 255 -2.78 -6.98 -13.93
C ILE A 255 -3.32 -8.06 -13.00
N TYR A 256 -4.11 -7.69 -11.97
CA TYR A 256 -4.71 -8.65 -11.06
C TYR A 256 -5.57 -9.67 -11.78
N LYS A 257 -6.46 -9.22 -12.67
CA LYS A 257 -7.31 -10.08 -13.51
C LYS A 257 -6.48 -11.03 -14.38
N LYS A 258 -5.48 -10.52 -15.10
CA LYS A 258 -4.59 -11.33 -15.96
C LYS A 258 -3.74 -12.34 -15.17
N ALA A 259 -3.41 -12.04 -13.92
CA ALA A 259 -2.66 -12.91 -13.03
C ALA A 259 -3.55 -13.92 -12.26
N GLY A 260 -4.88 -13.90 -12.47
CA GLY A 260 -5.81 -14.78 -11.74
C GLY A 260 -5.91 -14.44 -10.26
N VAL A 261 -5.61 -13.20 -9.88
CA VAL A 261 -5.79 -12.71 -8.51
C VAL A 261 -7.25 -12.29 -8.34
N ASN A 262 -8.02 -13.12 -7.63
CA ASN A 262 -9.38 -12.78 -7.22
C ASN A 262 -9.29 -11.84 -6.01
N ILE A 263 -9.55 -10.56 -6.25
CA ILE A 263 -9.75 -9.55 -5.21
C ILE A 263 -11.18 -9.08 -5.24
#